data_AF-A0AAD8FB09-F1
#
_entry.id   AF-A0AAD8FB09-F1
#
_cell.length_a   1.000
_cell.length_b   1.000
_cell.length_c   1.000
_cell.angle_alpha   90.00
_cell.angle_beta   90.00
_cell.angle_gamma   90.00
#
_symmetry.space_group_name_H-M   'P 1'
#
loop_
_entity.id
_entity.type
_entity.pdbx_description
1 polymer ?
#
loop_
_entity_poly.entity_id
_entity_poly.type
_entity_poly.pdbx_seq_one_letter_code
_entity_poly.pdbx_strand_id
1 'polypeptide(L)' 'SCGALPAGTSCSLRPVACDQDPCKVQECISFPMADCVPNYCGGCFADYYFNGQLVDPYMCTNIII' A
#
# COMPACT_ATOMS: atom_id res chain seq x y z
N SER A 1 0.02 12.73 -7.19
CA SER A 1 -0.63 11.52 -7.75
C SER A 1 -0.86 10.56 -6.59
N CYS A 2 -2.05 9.97 -6.51
CA CYS A 2 -2.33 8.88 -5.56
C CYS A 2 -1.59 7.61 -5.97
N GLY A 3 -1.23 6.76 -4.99
CA GLY A 3 -0.43 5.55 -5.19
C GLY A 3 -1.08 4.49 -6.09
N ALA A 4 -0.56 3.28 -6.04
CA ALA A 4 -1.01 2.16 -6.85
C ALA A 4 -2.31 1.54 -6.31
N LEU A 5 -3.38 2.31 -6.38
CA LEU A 5 -4.73 1.84 -6.10
C LEU A 5 -5.16 0.82 -7.18
N PRO A 6 -6.01 -0.17 -6.83
CA PRO A 6 -6.53 -1.13 -7.80
C PRO A 6 -7.18 -0.39 -8.98
N ALA A 7 -6.92 -0.90 -10.19
CA ALA A 7 -7.40 -0.32 -11.43
C ALA A 7 -8.94 -0.21 -11.43
N GLY A 8 -9.44 1.00 -11.15
CA GLY A 8 -10.86 1.28 -11.00
C GLY A 8 -11.20 2.24 -9.85
N THR A 9 -10.28 2.47 -8.91
CA THR A 9 -10.49 3.48 -7.87
C THR A 9 -10.15 4.87 -8.42
N SER A 10 -11.22 5.54 -8.86
CA SER A 10 -11.23 6.91 -9.40
C SER A 10 -10.36 7.88 -8.60
N CYS A 11 -9.80 8.86 -9.30
CA CYS A 11 -9.11 10.09 -8.84
C CYS A 11 -9.96 10.99 -7.91
N SER A 12 -10.93 10.41 -7.20
CA SER A 12 -11.85 11.02 -6.24
C SER A 12 -11.43 10.79 -4.79
N LEU A 13 -10.45 9.89 -4.54
CA LEU A 13 -9.92 9.68 -3.19
C LEU A 13 -8.98 10.82 -2.81
N ARG A 14 -9.29 11.48 -1.69
CA ARG A 14 -8.43 12.50 -1.10
C ARG A 14 -7.39 11.82 -0.20
N PRO A 15 -6.17 12.38 -0.10
CA PRO A 15 -5.22 11.96 0.91
C PRO A 15 -5.82 12.11 2.30
N VAL A 16 -5.60 11.14 3.17
CA VAL A 16 -5.93 11.21 4.60
C VAL A 16 -4.66 11.41 5.41
N ALA A 17 -4.78 12.03 6.59
CA ALA A 17 -3.69 12.10 7.55
C ALA A 17 -3.71 10.84 8.41
N CYS A 18 -2.63 10.05 8.35
CA CYS A 18 -2.45 8.87 9.19
C CYS A 18 -1.58 9.22 10.39
N ASP A 19 -1.90 8.64 11.54
CA ASP A 19 -1.10 8.83 12.76
C ASP A 19 0.27 8.15 12.69
N GLN A 20 0.34 7.04 11.95
CA GLN A 20 1.55 6.26 11.72
C GLN A 20 1.78 6.04 10.24
N ASP A 21 3.06 5.90 9.86
CA ASP A 21 3.45 5.53 8.51
C ASP A 21 2.99 4.09 8.21
N PRO A 22 2.15 3.86 7.17
CA PRO A 22 1.68 2.53 6.81
C PRO A 22 2.81 1.52 6.63
N CYS A 23 3.96 1.93 6.08
CA CYS A 23 5.11 1.04 5.89
C CYS A 23 5.83 0.65 7.18
N LYS A 24 5.48 1.26 8.32
CA LYS A 24 6.02 0.90 9.64
C LYS A 24 5.11 -0.02 10.44
N VAL A 25 3.83 -0.08 10.07
CA VAL A 25 2.80 -0.84 10.80
C VAL A 25 2.19 -1.95 9.96
N GLN A 26 2.51 -2.01 8.66
CA GLN A 26 2.06 -3.04 7.73
C GLN A 26 3.28 -3.76 7.16
N GLU A 27 3.15 -5.06 6.92
CA GLU A 27 4.16 -5.87 6.23
C GLU A 27 3.48 -6.82 5.22
N CYS A 28 4.18 -7.14 4.13
CA CYS A 28 3.75 -8.15 3.16
C CYS A 28 4.52 -9.45 3.35
N ILE A 29 3.95 -10.40 4.09
CA ILE A 29 4.60 -11.67 4.45
C ILE A 29 4.98 -12.50 3.22
N SER A 30 4.18 -12.45 2.14
CA SER A 30 4.46 -13.18 0.90
C SER A 30 5.64 -12.60 0.10
N PHE A 31 5.98 -11.32 0.32
CA PHE A 31 7.09 -10.64 -0.34
C PHE A 31 7.90 -9.84 0.68
N PRO A 32 8.63 -10.50 1.59
CA PRO A 32 9.34 -9.84 2.69
C PRO A 32 10.51 -8.94 2.20
N MET A 33 10.90 -9.07 0.93
CA MET A 33 11.94 -8.27 0.28
C MET A 33 11.35 -7.18 -0.64
N ALA A 34 10.04 -7.00 -0.68
CA ALA A 34 9.44 -5.93 -1.47
C ALA A 34 9.70 -4.56 -0.84
N ASP A 35 9.96 -3.57 -1.68
CA ASP A 35 10.04 -2.17 -1.27
C ASP A 35 8.64 -1.66 -0.92
N CYS A 36 8.48 -1.09 0.27
CA CYS A 36 7.23 -0.51 0.70
C CYS A 36 7.15 0.98 0.34
N VAL A 37 6.00 1.40 -0.19
CA VAL A 37 5.67 2.80 -0.47
C VAL A 37 4.35 3.15 0.24
N PRO A 38 4.32 4.17 1.11
CA PRO A 38 3.10 4.52 1.81
C PRO A 38 2.08 5.18 0.85
N ASN A 39 0.84 4.74 0.94
CA ASN A 39 -0.28 5.18 0.12
C ASN A 39 -1.40 5.73 1.03
N TYR A 40 -1.56 7.04 1.01
CA TYR A 40 -2.50 7.77 1.87
C TYR A 40 -3.86 8.04 1.23
N CYS A 41 -4.12 7.49 0.04
CA CYS A 41 -5.31 7.85 -0.72
C CYS A 41 -6.53 7.05 -0.28
N GLY A 42 -7.52 7.75 0.29
CA GLY A 42 -8.74 7.15 0.83
C GLY A 42 -8.55 6.36 2.13
N GLY A 43 -7.32 6.21 2.61
CA GLY A 43 -6.98 5.45 3.79
C GLY A 43 -5.47 5.35 3.99
N CYS A 44 -5.05 4.62 5.02
CA CYS A 44 -3.65 4.37 5.37
C CYS A 44 -3.24 3.00 4.83
N PHE A 45 -2.65 2.97 3.64
CA PHE A 45 -2.26 1.74 2.93
C PHE A 45 -0.77 1.70 2.64
N ALA A 46 -0.24 0.50 2.45
CA ALA A 46 1.12 0.26 1.98
C ALA A 46 1.08 -0.44 0.62
N ASP A 47 1.70 0.18 -0.40
CA ASP A 47 1.93 -0.45 -1.70
C ASP A 47 3.30 -1.15 -1.66
N TYR A 48 3.37 -2.40 -2.11
CA TYR A 48 4.61 -3.19 -2.13
C TYR A 48 5.11 -3.38 -3.55
N TYR A 49 6.41 -3.19 -3.77
CA TYR A 49 7.06 -3.36 -5.06
C TYR A 49 8.16 -4.41 -4.96
N PHE A 50 8.04 -5.49 -5.73
CA PHE A 50 9.07 -6.51 -5.82
C PHE A 50 9.74 -6.43 -7.19
N ASN A 51 11.07 -6.24 -7.21
CA ASN A 51 11.84 -5.98 -8.44
C ASN A 51 11.28 -4.82 -9.28
N GLY A 52 10.81 -3.76 -8.62
CA GLY A 52 10.22 -2.58 -9.27
C GLY A 52 8.82 -2.79 -9.85
N GLN A 53 8.21 -3.96 -9.67
CA GLN A 53 6.83 -4.24 -10.07
C GLN A 53 5.90 -4.21 -8.86
N LEU A 54 4.74 -3.56 -9.02
CA LEU A 54 3.71 -3.57 -8.00
C LEU A 54 3.25 -5.00 -7.71
N VAL A 55 3.32 -5.40 -6.45
CA VAL A 55 2.77 -6.64 -5.94
C VAL A 55 1.25 -6.49 -5.85
N ASP A 56 0.52 -7.50 -6.32
CA ASP A 56 -0.93 -7.51 -6.20
C ASP A 56 -1.35 -7.43 -4.71
N PRO A 57 -2.21 -6.48 -4.31
CA PRO A 57 -2.54 -6.25 -2.91
C PRO A 57 -3.23 -7.44 -2.25
N TYR A 58 -3.89 -8.32 -3.01
CA TYR A 58 -4.46 -9.55 -2.48
C TYR A 58 -3.38 -10.54 -2.03
N MET A 59 -2.17 -10.47 -2.61
CA MET A 59 -1.03 -11.25 -2.17
C MET A 59 -0.45 -10.76 -0.83
N CYS A 60 -0.80 -9.54 -0.40
CA CYS A 60 -0.37 -8.94 0.86
C CYS A 60 -1.53 -8.83 1.88
N THR A 61 -2.65 -9.54 1.70
CA THR A 61 -3.84 -9.44 2.59
C THR A 61 -3.63 -9.91 4.03
N ASN A 62 -2.51 -10.58 4.34
CA ASN A 62 -2.10 -10.86 5.73
C ASN A 62 -1.24 -9.71 6.29
N ILE A 63 -1.86 -8.55 6.43
CA ILE A 63 -1.26 -7.39 7.10
C ILE A 63 -1.46 -7.58 8.61
N ILE A 64 -0.39 -7.52 9.40
CA ILE A 64 -0.48 -7.43 10.87
C ILE A 64 -0.95 -6.01 11.19
N ILE A 65 -2.07 -5.84 11.89
CA ILE A 65 -2.59 -4.55 12.40
C ILE A 65 -2.29 -4.45 13.89
#